data_AF-T1GH38-F1
#
_entry.id   AF-T1GH38-F1
#
_cell.length_a   1.000
_cell.length_b   1.000
_cell.length_c   1.000
_cell.angle_alpha   90.00
_cell.angle_beta   90.00
_cell.angle_gamma   90.00
#
_symmetry.space_group_name_H-M   'P 1'
#
loop_
_entity.id
_entity.type
_entity.pdbx_description
1 polymer ?
#
loop_
_entity_poly.entity_id
_entity_poly.type
_entity_poly.pdbx_seq_one_letter_code
_entity_poly.pdbx_strand_id
1 'polypeptide(L)'
;MTVPPPKDDFIHPDKTIVSYLKHHPKYKKVYVLAGRVFKNALNESGVIVLDEPIFQHELTLESFSESIVPLEPIDAVIIDVSLDLTYVQYCKAL
;
A
#
# COMPACT_ATOMS: atom_id res chain seq x y z
N MET A 1 28.79 21.55 -15.00
CA MET A 1 28.17 20.97 -13.78
C MET A 1 26.76 21.53 -13.69
N THR A 2 25.73 20.70 -13.85
CA THR A 2 24.34 21.12 -13.68
C THR A 2 24.00 21.11 -12.19
N VAL A 3 23.39 22.19 -11.70
CA VAL A 3 22.86 22.26 -10.34
C VAL A 3 21.67 21.29 -10.28
N PRO A 4 21.59 20.38 -9.29
CA PRO A 4 20.43 19.51 -9.16
C PRO A 4 19.17 20.36 -8.92
N PRO A 5 18.03 19.99 -9.52
CA PRO A 5 16.81 20.75 -9.33
C PRO A 5 16.37 20.74 -7.85
N PRO A 6 15.69 21.80 -7.39
CA PRO A 6 15.08 21.87 -6.06
C PRO A 6 14.26 20.61 -5.71
N LYS A 7 14.26 20.21 -4.44
CA LYS A 7 13.49 19.03 -3.97
C LYS A 7 11.99 19.10 -4.31
N ASP A 8 11.45 20.31 -4.44
CA ASP A 8 10.04 20.56 -4.70
C ASP A 8 9.67 20.44 -6.19
N ASP A 9 10.66 20.41 -7.09
CA ASP A 9 10.44 20.17 -8.53
C ASP A 9 10.26 18.68 -8.85
N PHE A 10 10.55 17.79 -7.89
CA PHE A 10 10.33 16.36 -8.03
C PHE A 10 8.91 15.96 -7.61
N ILE A 11 8.06 15.73 -8.62
CA ILE A 11 6.77 15.08 -8.43
C ILE A 11 7.00 13.58 -8.23
N HIS A 12 6.67 13.07 -7.05
CA HIS A 12 6.71 11.64 -6.74
C HIS A 12 5.29 11.10 -6.57
N PRO A 13 4.93 9.94 -7.14
CA PRO A 13 3.61 9.32 -6.98
C PRO A 13 3.12 9.27 -5.53
N ASP A 14 3.97 8.82 -4.60
CA ASP A 14 3.70 8.76 -3.15
C ASP A 14 3.18 10.09 -2.58
N LYS A 15 3.85 11.20 -2.92
CA LYS A 15 3.47 12.54 -2.43
C LYS A 15 2.10 12.95 -2.98
N THR A 16 1.86 12.66 -4.25
CA THR A 16 0.58 12.95 -4.91
C THR A 16 -0.55 12.16 -4.27
N ILE A 17 -0.34 10.87 -3.97
CA ILE A 17 -1.33 10.01 -3.33
C ILE A 17 -1.60 10.46 -1.90
N VAL A 18 -0.57 10.73 -1.09
CA VAL A 18 -0.73 11.25 0.28
C VAL A 18 -1.52 12.57 0.26
N SER A 19 -1.19 13.47 -0.66
CA SER A 19 -1.92 14.74 -0.83
C SER A 19 -3.39 14.50 -1.21
N TYR A 20 -3.64 13.58 -2.14
CA TYR A 20 -5.00 13.21 -2.55
C TYR A 20 -5.82 12.68 -1.36
N LEU A 21 -5.29 11.74 -0.59
CA LEU A 21 -5.99 11.10 0.53
C LEU A 21 -6.33 12.12 1.64
N LYS A 22 -5.45 13.09 1.92
CA LYS A 22 -5.72 14.18 2.86
C LYS A 22 -6.97 14.98 2.51
N HIS A 23 -7.27 15.14 1.22
CA HIS A 23 -8.45 15.87 0.75
C HIS A 23 -9.69 14.98 0.54
N HIS A 24 -9.54 13.65 0.70
CA HIS A 24 -10.60 12.67 0.48
C HIS A 24 -10.77 11.78 1.73
N PRO A 25 -11.38 12.30 2.80
CA PRO A 25 -11.42 11.66 4.13
C PRO A 25 -12.25 10.37 4.19
N LYS A 26 -12.86 9.94 3.08
CA LYS A 26 -13.53 8.64 2.94
C LYS A 26 -12.54 7.48 2.80
N TYR A 27 -11.29 7.74 2.47
CA TYR A 27 -10.23 6.73 2.31
C TYR A 27 -9.33 6.72 3.55
N LYS A 28 -9.84 6.17 4.66
CA LYS A 28 -9.10 6.14 5.94
C LYS A 28 -8.36 4.84 6.16
N LYS A 29 -8.86 3.73 5.62
CA LYS A 29 -8.31 2.40 5.84
C LYS A 29 -8.00 1.76 4.51
N VAL A 30 -6.72 1.54 4.25
CA VAL A 30 -6.24 1.13 2.93
C VAL A 30 -5.38 -0.11 3.02
N TYR A 31 -5.46 -0.95 1.99
CA TYR A 31 -4.52 -2.04 1.78
C TYR A 31 -3.45 -1.58 0.78
N VAL A 32 -2.17 -1.75 1.12
CA VAL A 32 -1.07 -1.11 0.38
C VAL A 32 -0.06 -2.17 -0.08
N LEU A 33 0.08 -2.27 -1.40
CA LEU A 33 1.12 -3.03 -2.09
C LEU A 33 2.22 -2.07 -2.53
N ALA A 34 3.12 -1.72 -1.61
CA ALA A 34 4.22 -0.81 -1.89
C ALA A 34 5.36 -0.97 -0.88
N GLY A 35 6.51 -0.36 -1.20
CA GLY A 35 7.64 -0.28 -0.29
C GLY A 35 7.30 0.36 1.06
N ARG A 36 8.05 -0.05 2.10
CA ARG A 36 7.86 0.38 3.49
C ARG A 36 7.90 1.90 3.70
N VAL A 37 8.71 2.60 2.91
CA VAL A 37 8.81 4.08 2.97
C VAL A 37 7.46 4.73 2.68
N PHE A 38 6.76 4.26 1.65
CA PHE A 38 5.46 4.81 1.28
C PHE A 38 4.38 4.45 2.32
N LYS A 39 4.35 3.20 2.80
CA LYS A 39 3.46 2.78 3.90
C LYS A 39 3.62 3.66 5.14
N ASN A 40 4.86 4.00 5.52
CA ASN A 40 5.13 4.89 6.65
C ASN A 40 4.59 6.31 6.40
N ALA A 41 4.82 6.87 5.20
CA ALA A 41 4.30 8.18 4.85
C ALA A 41 2.76 8.26 4.88
N LEU A 42 2.07 7.17 4.50
CA LEU A 42 0.62 7.06 4.62
C LEU A 42 0.18 7.04 6.09
N ASN A 43 0.80 6.21 6.92
CA ASN A 43 0.53 6.18 8.37
C ASN A 43 0.75 7.54 9.04
N GLU A 44 1.86 8.22 8.74
CA GLU A 44 2.17 9.57 9.25
C GLU A 44 1.16 10.63 8.79
N SER A 45 0.45 10.38 7.68
CA SER A 45 -0.61 11.26 7.17
C SER A 45 -1.97 11.03 7.84
N GLY A 46 -2.08 10.05 8.73
CA GLY A 46 -3.31 9.67 9.43
C GLY A 46 -4.17 8.63 8.70
N VAL A 47 -3.63 8.00 7.65
CA VAL A 47 -4.25 6.88 6.94
C VAL A 47 -3.86 5.58 7.64
N ILE A 48 -4.83 4.71 7.92
CA ILE A 48 -4.61 3.38 8.51
C ILE A 48 -4.19 2.43 7.40
N VAL A 49 -2.91 2.04 7.38
CA VAL A 49 -2.38 1.04 6.46
C VAL A 49 -2.58 -0.36 7.06
N LEU A 50 -3.33 -1.21 6.36
CA LEU A 50 -3.38 -2.64 6.67
C LEU A 50 -2.15 -3.32 6.05
N ASP A 51 -1.26 -3.78 6.92
CA ASP A 51 -0.08 -4.56 6.55
C ASP A 51 -0.20 -5.94 7.22
N GLU A 52 -1.01 -6.81 6.62
CA GLU A 52 -1.20 -8.16 7.14
C GLU A 52 0.00 -9.04 6.76
N PRO A 53 0.58 -9.79 7.72
CA PRO A 53 1.64 -10.73 7.41
C PRO A 53 1.10 -11.80 6.46
N ILE A 54 1.90 -12.11 5.42
CA ILE A 54 1.62 -13.27 4.58
C ILE A 54 1.72 -14.50 5.47
N PHE A 55 0.64 -15.27 5.55
CA PHE A 55 0.60 -16.51 6.32
C PHE A 55 1.76 -17.42 5.91
N GLN A 56 2.60 -17.79 6.89
CA GLN A 56 3.80 -18.62 6.70
C GLN A 56 3.48 -20.12 6.64
N HIS A 57 2.21 -20.49 6.48
CA HIS A 57 1.78 -21.87 6.37
C HIS A 57 2.03 -22.40 4.96
N GLU A 58 2.05 -23.72 4.80
CA GLU A 58 2.09 -24.33 3.47
C GLU A 58 0.90 -23.81 2.64
N LEU A 59 1.20 -23.28 1.45
CA LEU A 59 0.19 -22.78 0.51
C LEU A 59 -0.47 -23.98 -0.19
N THR A 60 -1.65 -24.35 0.30
CA THR A 60 -2.60 -25.24 -0.38
C THR A 60 -3.68 -24.42 -1.06
N LEU A 61 -4.54 -25.03 -1.87
CA LEU A 61 -5.69 -24.32 -2.45
C LEU A 61 -6.64 -23.76 -1.37
N GLU A 62 -6.80 -24.50 -0.27
CA GLU A 62 -7.62 -24.10 0.87
C GLU A 62 -7.00 -22.91 1.60
N SER A 63 -5.74 -23.01 2.04
CA SER A 63 -5.07 -21.93 2.77
C SER A 63 -4.85 -20.69 1.91
N PHE A 64 -4.67 -20.85 0.60
CA PHE A 64 -4.64 -19.73 -0.35
C PHE A 64 -5.96 -18.98 -0.38
N SER A 65 -7.07 -19.70 -0.49
CA SER A 65 -8.41 -19.09 -0.55
C SER A 65 -8.74 -18.31 0.72
N GLU A 66 -8.33 -18.81 1.88
CA GLU A 66 -8.46 -18.10 3.16
C GLU A 66 -7.55 -16.86 3.23
N SER A 67 -6.34 -16.96 2.71
CA SER A 67 -5.34 -15.88 2.79
C SER A 67 -5.71 -14.64 1.97
N ILE A 68 -6.46 -14.80 0.88
CA ILE A 68 -6.85 -13.70 -0.01
C ILE A 68 -8.12 -12.97 0.45
N VAL A 69 -8.87 -13.51 1.42
CA VAL A 69 -10.07 -12.85 1.95
C VAL A 69 -9.63 -11.72 2.90
N PRO A 70 -10.10 -10.47 2.69
CA PRO A 70 -9.87 -9.39 3.65
C PRO A 70 -10.54 -9.70 4.98
N LEU A 71 -9.80 -9.57 6.09
CA LEU A 71 -10.35 -9.79 7.43
C LEU A 71 -11.32 -8.70 7.85
N GLU A 72 -11.11 -7.49 7.33
CA GLU A 72 -11.91 -6.32 7.65
C GLU A 72 -12.17 -5.50 6.37
N PRO A 73 -13.28 -4.75 6.30
CA PRO A 73 -13.52 -3.84 5.19
C PRO A 73 -12.40 -2.81 5.04
N ILE A 74 -12.07 -2.49 3.80
CA ILE A 74 -11.11 -1.45 3.40
C ILE A 74 -11.78 -0.45 2.46
N ASP A 75 -11.30 0.79 2.48
CA ASP A 75 -11.85 1.88 1.66
C ASP A 75 -11.20 1.94 0.28
N ALA A 76 -9.94 1.50 0.17
CA ALA A 76 -9.19 1.48 -1.08
C ALA A 76 -8.00 0.51 -1.03
N VAL A 77 -7.56 0.09 -2.21
CA VAL A 77 -6.28 -0.58 -2.45
C VAL A 77 -5.34 0.42 -3.13
N ILE A 78 -4.10 0.51 -2.66
CA ILE A 78 -3.05 1.34 -3.25
C ILE A 78 -1.93 0.41 -3.72
N ILE A 79 -1.55 0.55 -4.98
CA ILE A 79 -0.48 -0.25 -5.60
C ILE A 79 0.59 0.70 -6.10
N ASP A 80 1.82 0.46 -5.68
CA ASP A 80 3.03 1.12 -6.20
C ASP A 80 4.16 0.07 -6.30
N VAL A 81 5.39 0.52 -6.54
CA VAL A 81 6.56 -0.35 -6.61
C VAL A 81 6.74 -1.10 -5.28
N SER A 82 6.60 -2.42 -5.33
CA SER A 82 6.91 -3.35 -4.26
C SER A 82 7.81 -4.46 -4.80
N LEU A 83 9.02 -4.56 -4.29
CA LEU A 83 10.01 -5.53 -4.76
C LEU A 83 9.81 -6.93 -4.17
N ASP A 84 9.00 -7.02 -3.13
CA ASP A 84 8.68 -8.19 -2.33
C ASP A 84 7.21 -8.62 -2.48
N LEU A 85 6.55 -8.18 -3.56
CA LEU A 85 5.16 -8.54 -3.82
C LEU A 85 5.01 -10.05 -4.04
N THR A 86 4.13 -10.67 -3.25
CA THR A 86 3.75 -12.07 -3.45
C THR A 86 2.45 -12.19 -4.22
N TYR A 87 2.25 -13.35 -4.86
CA TYR A 87 1.02 -13.64 -5.57
C TYR A 87 -0.22 -13.58 -4.66
N VAL A 88 -0.09 -14.01 -3.40
CA VAL A 88 -1.17 -13.94 -2.39
C VAL A 88 -1.59 -12.50 -2.13
N GLN A 89 -0.64 -11.60 -1.88
CA GLN A 89 -0.91 -10.17 -1.68
C GLN A 89 -1.56 -9.53 -2.91
N TYR A 90 -1.09 -9.88 -4.10
CA TYR A 90 -1.68 -9.40 -5.34
C TYR A 90 -3.13 -9.86 -5.49
N CYS A 91 -3.43 -11.14 -5.26
CA CYS A 91 -4.80 -11.65 -5.34
C CYS A 91 -5.73 -11.05 -4.27
N LYS A 92 -5.22 -10.76 -3.07
CA LYS A 92 -5.97 -10.08 -2.00
C LYS A 92 -6.37 -8.64 -2.36
N ALA A 93 -5.62 -8.02 -3.24
CA ALA A 93 -5.82 -6.65 -3.70
C ALA A 93 -6.84 -6.52 -4.86
N LEU A 94 -7.30 -7.64 -5.44
CA LEU A 94 -8.29 -7.69 -6.53
C LEU A 94 -9.71 -7.85 -5.99
#